data_AF-A0A6V7JEQ5-F1
#
_entry.id   AF-A0A6V7JEQ5-F1
#
_cell.length_a   1.000
_cell.length_b   1.000
_cell.length_c   1.000
_cell.angle_alpha   90.00
_cell.angle_beta   90.00
_cell.angle_gamma   90.00
#
_symmetry.space_group_name_H-M   'P 1'
#
loop_
_entity.id
_entity.type
_entity.pdbx_description
1 polymer ?
#
loop_
_entity_poly.entity_id
_entity_poly.type
_entity_poly.pdbx_seq_one_letter_code
_entity_poly.pdbx_strand_id
1 'polypeptide(L)' 'MENVEVEIDTGRLRGKREKFVFSTDKEYISFQGIPYAEPPVGELRFQ' A
#
# COMPACT_ATOMS: atom_id res chain seq x y z
N MET A 1 -15.17 3.12 -6.22
CA MET A 1 -13.87 3.42 -5.57
C MET A 1 -12.83 3.54 -6.66
N GLU A 2 -12.30 4.73 -6.86
CA GLU A 2 -11.33 5.01 -7.92
C GLU A 2 -9.97 4.42 -7.53
N ASN A 3 -9.36 3.67 -8.44
CA ASN A 3 -8.08 3.00 -8.22
C ASN A 3 -6.95 3.85 -8.82
N VAL A 4 -5.81 3.87 -8.14
CA VAL A 4 -4.59 4.57 -8.60
C VAL A 4 -3.50 3.54 -8.79
N GLU A 5 -2.83 3.56 -9.94
CA GLU A 5 -1.69 2.69 -10.23
C GLU A 5 -0.38 3.48 -10.22
N VAL A 6 0.67 2.90 -9.63
CA VAL A 6 2.03 3.46 -9.61
C VAL A 6 3.04 2.35 -9.85
N GLU A 7 4.19 2.70 -10.41
CA GLU A 7 5.32 1.79 -10.61
C GLU A 7 6.45 2.16 -9.65
N ILE A 8 7.01 1.15 -8.99
CA ILE A 8 8.14 1.23 -8.09
C ILE A 8 9.21 0.22 -8.53
N ASP A 9 10.38 0.28 -7.92
CA ASP A 9 11.52 -0.61 -8.19
C ASP A 9 11.19 -2.12 -8.13
N THR A 10 10.25 -2.49 -7.27
CA THR A 10 9.83 -3.88 -7.02
C THR A 10 8.54 -4.28 -7.75
N GLY A 11 7.96 -3.40 -8.57
CA GLY A 11 6.82 -3.70 -9.44
C GLY A 11 5.72 -2.64 -9.44
N ARG A 12 4.49 -3.04 -9.81
CA ARG A 12 3.33 -2.14 -9.91
C ARG A 12 2.41 -2.29 -8.70
N LEU A 13 2.02 -1.16 -8.11
CA LEU A 13 1.10 -1.11 -6.98
C LEU A 13 -0.25 -0.53 -7.39
N ARG A 14 -1.32 -1.04 -6.77
CA ARG A 14 -2.68 -0.52 -6.90
C ARG A 14 -3.16 0.01 -5.56
N GLY A 15 -3.35 1.32 -5.50
CA GLY A 15 -3.91 2.03 -4.36
C GLY A 15 -5.37 2.44 -4.58
N LYS A 16 -5.92 3.17 -3.62
CA LYS A 16 -7.30 3.67 -3.63
C LYS A 16 -7.33 5.14 -3.26
N ARG A 17 -8.27 5.90 -3.85
CA ARG A 17 -8.66 7.21 -3.30
C ARG A 17 -9.60 7.00 -2.11
N GLU A 18 -9.24 7.56 -0.97
CA GLU A 18 -9.98 7.51 0.28
C GLU A 18 -10.29 8.91 0.78
N LYS A 19 -11.35 9.03 1.60
CA LYS A 19 -11.78 10.29 2.20
C LYS A 19 -11.31 10.40 3.64
N PHE A 20 -11.01 11.60 4.10
CA PHE A 20 -10.71 11.82 5.52
C PHE A 20 -11.96 11.62 6.36
N VAL A 21 -11.83 10.94 7.50
CA VAL A 21 -12.96 10.64 8.42
C VAL A 21 -13.65 11.93 8.90
N PHE A 22 -12.89 12.99 9.16
CA PHE A 22 -13.40 14.27 9.67
C PHE A 22 -13.58 15.34 8.58
N SER A 23 -13.34 15.02 7.31
CA SER A 23 -13.49 15.96 6.20
C SER A 23 -13.78 15.20 4.91
N THR A 24 -15.05 15.14 4.54
CA THR A 24 -15.53 14.46 3.34
C THR A 24 -15.11 15.12 2.03
N ASP A 25 -14.67 16.38 2.11
CA ASP A 25 -14.21 17.20 0.99
C ASP A 25 -12.71 17.04 0.72
N LYS A 26 -12.00 16.37 1.63
CA LYS A 26 -10.60 16.04 1.46
C LYS A 26 -10.46 14.57 1.10
N GLU A 27 -9.55 14.30 0.17
CA GLU A 27 -9.22 12.96 -0.27
C GLU A 27 -7.71 12.74 -0.22
N TYR A 28 -7.30 11.49 -0.06
CA TYR A 28 -5.92 11.05 -0.12
C TYR A 28 -5.81 9.74 -0.88
N ILE A 29 -4.60 9.41 -1.33
CA ILE A 29 -4.31 8.14 -1.99
C ILE A 29 -3.68 7.22 -0.95
N SER A 30 -4.27 6.05 -0.77
CA SER A 30 -3.85 5.03 0.19
C SER A 30 -3.26 3.82 -0.55
N PHE A 31 -2.02 3.46 -0.21
CA PHE A 31 -1.40 2.19 -0.58
C PHE A 31 -1.07 1.44 0.71
N GLN A 32 -1.57 0.22 0.86
CA GLN A 32 -1.47 -0.56 2.10
C GLN A 32 -0.93 -1.96 1.79
N GLY A 33 -0.21 -2.54 2.76
CA GLY A 33 0.29 -3.91 2.64
C GLY A 33 1.37 -4.10 1.57
N ILE A 34 2.13 -3.05 1.22
CA ILE A 34 3.25 -3.14 0.27
C ILE A 34 4.35 -4.00 0.89
N PRO A 35 4.72 -5.15 0.29
CA PRO A 35 5.86 -5.93 0.75
C PRO A 35 7.16 -5.13 0.56
N TYR A 36 7.95 -4.98 1.62
CA TYR A 36 9.24 -4.29 1.59
C TYR A 36 10.42 -5.23 1.88
N ALA A 37 10.13 -6.46 2.27
CA ALA A 37 11.09 -7.49 2.61
C ALA A 37 10.47 -8.87 2.34
N GLU A 38 11.32 -9.88 2.31
CA GLU A 38 10.88 -11.28 2.28
C GLU A 38 10.18 -11.64 3.59
N PRO A 39 9.06 -12.40 3.57
CA PRO A 39 8.41 -12.82 4.81
C PRO A 39 9.36 -13.60 5.73
N PRO A 40 9.53 -13.22 7.01
CA PRO A 40 10.48 -13.85 7.93
C PRO A 40 9.93 -15.17 8.50
N VAL A 41 9.67 -16.12 7.61
CA VAL A 41 9.10 -17.44 7.90
C VAL A 41 10.12 -18.54 7.64
N GLY A 42 9.91 -19.73 8.22
CA GLY A 42 10.84 -20.85 8.08
C GLY A 42 12.22 -20.51 8.66
N GLU A 43 13.28 -20.75 7.89
CA GLU A 43 14.67 -20.45 8.28
C GLU A 43 14.93 -18.95 8.45
N LEU A 44 14.16 -18.08 7.78
CA LEU A 44 14.26 -16.62 7.94
C LEU A 44 13.67 -16.13 9.27
N ARG A 45 12.99 -17.00 10.03
CA ARG A 45 12.47 -16.61 11.34
C ARG A 45 13.65 -16.37 12.29
N PHE A 46 13.68 -15.18 12.88
CA PHE A 46 14.75 -14.72 13.77
C PHE A 46 16.10 -14.42 13.07
N GLN A 47 16.10 -14.23 11.75
CA GLN A 47 17.25 -13.72 10.99
C GLN A 47 17.16 -12.20 10.77
#